data_AF-A0A7V8N243-F1
#
_entry.id   AF-A0A7V8N243-F1
#
_cell.length_a   1.000
_cell.length_b   1.000
_cell.length_c   1.000
_cell.angle_alpha   90.00
_cell.angle_beta   90.00
_cell.angle_gamma   90.00
#
_symmetry.space_group_name_H-M   'P 1'
#
loop_
_entity.id
_entity.type
_entity.pdbx_description
1 polymer ?
#
loop_
_entity_poly.entity_id
_entity_poly.type
_entity_poly.pdbx_seq_one_letter_code
_entity_poly.pdbx_strand_id
1 'polypeptide(L)'
;MAIITVTTQLTEKNMRTVNTKNGQKQVVSVPVIKDKDGSWVYASTFINFEVHEGDVLTISGRIEQKDDGQYKNNNFVFPTVERMYKPQQQQARQQSSTPNFGRDSDPLSSNSPMDLNSDDLPF
;
A
#
# COMPACT_ATOMS: atom_id res chain seq x y z
N MET A 1 -27.68 -15.30 -4.19
CA MET A 1 -27.08 -13.95 -4.10
C MET A 1 -25.60 -14.15 -3.76
N ALA A 2 -24.68 -13.62 -4.57
CA ALA A 2 -23.25 -13.81 -4.38
C ALA A 2 -22.60 -12.54 -3.83
N ILE A 3 -21.66 -12.70 -2.91
CA ILE A 3 -20.79 -11.63 -2.40
C ILE A 3 -19.41 -11.89 -2.97
N ILE A 4 -18.79 -10.84 -3.50
CA ILE A 4 -17.42 -10.89 -4.01
C ILE A 4 -16.57 -10.02 -3.10
N THR A 5 -15.46 -10.58 -2.63
CA THR A 5 -14.48 -9.89 -1.80
C THR A 5 -13.15 -9.89 -2.53
N VAL A 6 -12.58 -8.70 -2.74
CA VAL A 6 -11.31 -8.50 -3.44
C VAL A 6 -10.41 -7.64 -2.57
N THR A 7 -9.16 -8.08 -2.42
CA THR A 7 -8.10 -7.25 -1.84
C THR A 7 -7.20 -6.77 -2.98
N THR A 8 -6.98 -5.47 -3.08
CA THR A 8 -6.17 -4.86 -4.14
C THR A 8 -5.29 -3.75 -3.61
N GLN A 9 -4.14 -3.55 -4.25
CA GLN A 9 -3.33 -2.36 -4.04
C GLN A 9 -3.74 -1.27 -5.04
N LEU A 10 -3.88 -0.04 -4.56
CA LEU A 10 -4.19 1.10 -5.41
C LEU A 10 -2.96 1.55 -6.19
N THR A 11 -3.20 1.87 -7.46
CA THR A 11 -2.24 2.32 -8.45
C THR A 11 -2.90 3.34 -9.36
N GLU A 12 -2.11 4.09 -10.13
CA GLU A 12 -2.62 4.97 -11.19
C GLU A 12 -3.54 4.26 -12.20
N LYS A 13 -3.35 2.95 -12.40
CA LYS A 13 -4.07 2.17 -13.42
C LYS A 13 -5.46 1.71 -12.98
N ASN A 14 -5.67 1.51 -11.69
CA ASN A 14 -6.93 0.96 -11.16
C ASN A 14 -7.74 1.98 -10.36
N MET A 15 -7.21 3.18 -10.14
CA MET A 15 -7.89 4.28 -9.47
C MET A 15 -8.15 5.42 -10.46
N ARG A 16 -9.32 6.04 -10.38
CA ARG A 16 -9.63 7.27 -11.12
C ARG A 16 -10.45 8.21 -10.26
N THR A 17 -10.36 9.48 -10.60
CA THR A 17 -11.14 10.53 -9.93
C THR A 17 -12.23 11.03 -10.87
N VAL A 18 -13.47 11.02 -10.39
CA VAL A 18 -14.65 11.43 -11.18
C VAL A 18 -15.40 12.56 -10.48
N ASN A 19 -15.92 13.49 -11.27
CA ASN A 19 -16.77 14.55 -10.77
C ASN A 19 -18.22 14.06 -10.70
N THR A 20 -18.77 14.05 -9.49
CA THR A 20 -20.17 13.70 -9.26
C THR A 20 -20.95 14.94 -8.84
N LYS A 21 -22.29 14.84 -8.81
CA LYS A 21 -23.15 15.90 -8.27
C LYS A 21 -22.81 16.24 -6.82
N ASN A 22 -22.24 15.29 -6.07
CA ASN A 22 -21.88 15.42 -4.66
C ASN A 22 -20.38 15.72 -4.47
N GLY A 23 -19.74 16.32 -5.49
CA GLY A 23 -18.32 16.63 -5.50
C GLY A 23 -17.46 15.53 -6.11
N GLN A 24 -16.16 15.70 -5.96
CA GLN A 24 -15.16 14.80 -6.51
C GLN A 24 -15.12 13.48 -5.71
N LYS A 25 -15.14 12.35 -6.40
CA LYS A 25 -15.10 11.01 -5.80
C LYS A 25 -14.04 10.15 -6.48
N GLN A 26 -13.37 9.33 -5.68
CA GLN A 26 -12.46 8.32 -6.19
C GLN A 26 -13.23 7.03 -6.50
N VAL A 27 -12.89 6.41 -7.63
CA VAL A 27 -13.45 5.15 -8.09
C VAL A 27 -12.31 4.19 -8.35
N VAL A 28 -12.46 2.96 -7.88
CA VAL A 28 -11.48 1.89 -8.08
C VAL A 28 -12.08 0.76 -8.89
N SER A 29 -11.31 0.26 -9.85
CA SER A 29 -11.66 -0.86 -10.72
C SER A 29 -10.85 -2.09 -10.31
N VAL A 30 -11.53 -3.15 -9.89
CA VAL A 30 -10.86 -4.36 -9.38
C VAL A 30 -11.23 -5.59 -10.21
N PRO A 31 -10.29 -6.53 -10.42
CA PRO A 31 -10.59 -7.79 -11.07
C PRO A 31 -11.45 -8.66 -10.14
N VAL A 32 -12.54 -9.24 -10.66
CA VAL A 32 -13.52 -9.99 -9.84
C VAL A 32 -13.63 -11.46 -10.23
N ILE A 33 -13.59 -11.78 -11.52
CA ILE A 33 -13.63 -13.15 -12.03
C ILE A 33 -12.96 -13.21 -13.40
N LYS A 34 -12.49 -14.38 -13.81
CA LYS A 34 -12.10 -14.64 -15.20
C LYS A 34 -13.30 -15.12 -15.99
N ASP A 35 -13.51 -14.55 -17.17
CA ASP A 35 -14.50 -15.03 -18.13
C ASP A 35 -14.05 -16.37 -18.75
N LYS A 36 -14.93 -17.01 -19.52
CA LYS A 36 -14.68 -18.27 -20.22
C LYS A 36 -13.44 -18.24 -21.11
N ASP A 37 -13.13 -17.07 -21.66
CA ASP A 37 -11.96 -16.84 -22.51
C ASP A 37 -10.68 -16.53 -21.71
N GLY A 38 -10.73 -16.59 -20.37
CA GLY A 38 -9.60 -16.32 -19.48
C GLY A 38 -9.34 -14.83 -19.22
N SER A 39 -10.11 -13.94 -19.86
CA SER A 39 -10.01 -12.48 -19.65
C SER A 39 -10.58 -12.06 -18.29
N TRP A 40 -9.92 -11.11 -17.63
CA TRP A 40 -10.41 -10.59 -16.35
C TRP A 40 -11.61 -9.68 -16.55
N VAL A 41 -12.70 -10.00 -15.85
CA VAL A 41 -13.83 -9.10 -15.66
C VAL A 41 -13.51 -8.18 -14.50
N TYR A 42 -13.69 -6.88 -14.72
CA TYR A 42 -13.46 -5.84 -13.71
C TYR A 42 -14.79 -5.27 -13.23
N ALA A 43 -14.84 -4.90 -11.95
CA ALA A 43 -15.94 -4.17 -11.36
C ALA A 43 -15.47 -2.88 -10.71
N SER A 44 -16.28 -1.83 -10.85
CA SER A 44 -16.00 -0.50 -10.27
C SER A 44 -16.69 -0.32 -8.92
N THR A 45 -16.04 0.37 -8.00
CA THR A 45 -16.63 0.85 -6.74
C THR A 45 -16.25 2.29 -6.45
N PHE A 46 -17.16 3.04 -5.84
CA PHE A 46 -16.84 4.34 -5.24
C PHE A 46 -16.15 4.14 -3.88
N ILE A 47 -15.30 5.09 -3.53
CA ILE A 47 -14.66 5.18 -2.22
C ILE A 47 -15.18 6.42 -1.50
N ASN A 48 -15.52 6.26 -0.23
CA ASN A 48 -16.12 7.28 0.62
C ASN A 48 -15.11 8.06 1.48
N PHE A 49 -13.84 7.65 1.48
CA PHE A 49 -12.73 8.33 2.14
C PHE A 49 -11.59 8.58 1.15
N GLU A 50 -10.67 9.46 1.51
CA GLU A 50 -9.50 9.76 0.70
C GLU A 50 -8.54 8.57 0.68
N VAL A 51 -8.12 8.16 -0.51
CA VAL A 51 -7.12 7.11 -0.74
C VAL A 51 -5.99 7.58 -1.63
N HIS A 52 -4.83 6.95 -1.44
CA HIS A 52 -3.60 7.27 -2.17
C HIS A 52 -3.07 6.03 -2.88
N GLU A 53 -2.23 6.26 -3.88
CA GLU A 53 -1.47 5.17 -4.48
C GLU A 53 -0.63 4.44 -3.43
N GLY A 54 -0.59 3.12 -3.55
CA GLY A 54 0.09 2.25 -2.59
C GLY A 54 -0.78 1.79 -1.41
N ASP A 55 -1.94 2.41 -1.17
CA ASP A 55 -2.94 1.90 -0.22
C ASP A 55 -3.40 0.50 -0.63
N VAL A 56 -3.68 -0.36 0.33
CA VAL A 56 -4.28 -1.67 0.08
C VAL A 56 -5.69 -1.64 0.63
N LEU A 57 -6.67 -1.93 -0.23
CA LEU A 57 -8.08 -1.94 0.12
C LEU A 57 -8.63 -3.36 0.03
N THR A 58 -9.54 -3.68 0.94
CA THR A 58 -10.44 -4.82 0.85
C THR A 58 -11.83 -4.30 0.52
N ILE A 59 -12.37 -4.74 -0.62
CA ILE A 59 -13.68 -4.35 -1.14
C ILE A 59 -14.55 -5.61 -1.11
N SER A 60 -15.66 -5.56 -0.36
CA SER A 60 -16.62 -6.66 -0.27
C SER A 60 -18.02 -6.18 -0.56
N GLY A 61 -18.72 -6.86 -1.46
CA GLY A 61 -20.10 -6.50 -1.75
C GLY A 61 -20.73 -7.30 -2.87
N ARG A 62 -21.95 -6.93 -3.19
CA ARG A 62 -22.69 -7.45 -4.35
C ARG A 62 -22.22 -6.72 -5.60
N ILE A 63 -22.20 -7.43 -6.72
CA ILE A 63 -21.93 -6.84 -8.03
C ILE A 63 -23.17 -6.96 -8.90
N GLU A 64 -23.54 -5.85 -9.52
CA GLU A 64 -24.57 -5.80 -10.55
C GLU A 64 -23.95 -5.44 -11.88
N GLN A 65 -24.36 -6.18 -12.90
CA GLN A 65 -23.97 -5.95 -14.28
C GLN A 65 -25.07 -5.15 -14.96
N LYS A 66 -24.70 -4.01 -15.54
CA LYS A 66 -25.59 -3.14 -16.31
C LYS A 66 -25.11 -3.07 -17.75
N ASP A 67 -26.02 -3.29 -18.68
CA ASP A 67 -25.77 -3.06 -20.11
C ASP A 67 -25.88 -1.57 -20.41
N ASP A 68 -24.81 -0.99 -20.94
CA ASP A 68 -24.72 0.42 -21.34
C ASP A 68 -24.71 0.55 -22.88
N GLY A 69 -25.53 -0.28 -23.52
CA GLY A 69 -25.59 -0.41 -24.98
C GLY A 69 -24.45 -1.27 -25.54
N GLN A 70 -23.26 -0.68 -25.71
CA GLN A 70 -22.10 -1.38 -26.32
C GLN A 70 -21.22 -2.11 -25.30
N TYR A 71 -21.29 -1.71 -24.03
CA TYR A 71 -20.44 -2.24 -22.98
C TYR A 71 -21.25 -2.79 -21.81
N LYS A 72 -20.70 -3.84 -21.21
CA LYS A 72 -21.19 -4.43 -19.97
C LYS A 72 -20.42 -3.84 -18.80
N ASN A 73 -21.10 -3.08 -17.96
CA ASN A 73 -20.49 -2.42 -16.82
C ASN A 73 -20.82 -3.16 -15.52
N ASN A 74 -19.81 -3.63 -14.80
CA ASN A 74 -19.99 -4.28 -13.52
C ASN A 74 -19.68 -3.27 -12.41
N ASN A 75 -20.63 -3.08 -11.50
CA ASN A 75 -20.47 -2.17 -10.38
C ASN A 75 -20.76 -2.86 -9.06
N PHE A 76 -19.97 -2.56 -8.04
CA PHE A 76 -20.33 -2.92 -6.69
C PHE A 76 -21.51 -2.07 -6.22
N VAL A 77 -22.50 -2.72 -5.62
CA VAL A 77 -23.71 -2.09 -5.11
C VAL A 77 -23.65 -2.04 -3.59
N PHE A 78 -23.44 -0.83 -3.07
CA PHE A 78 -23.23 -0.55 -1.65
C PHE A 78 -22.20 -1.49 -1.00
N PRO A 79 -20.96 -1.54 -1.50
CA PRO A 79 -19.93 -2.39 -0.91
C PRO A 79 -19.41 -1.82 0.40
N THR A 80 -18.86 -2.70 1.22
CA THR A 80 -17.95 -2.36 2.31
C THR A 80 -16.54 -2.20 1.74
N VAL A 81 -15.89 -1.08 2.04
CA VAL A 81 -14.51 -0.79 1.62
C VAL A 81 -13.68 -0.50 2.85
N GLU A 82 -12.62 -1.29 3.07
CA GLU A 82 -11.74 -1.19 4.23
C GLU A 82 -10.30 -0.96 3.78
N ARG A 83 -9.58 -0.05 4.42
CA ARG A 83 -8.13 0.13 4.22
C ARG A 83 -7.38 -0.84 5.13
N MET A 84 -6.53 -1.68 4.54
CA MET A 84 -5.64 -2.57 5.28
C MET A 84 -4.51 -1.77 5.93
N TYR A 85 -4.33 -1.96 7.25
CA TYR A 85 -3.23 -1.35 7.97
C TYR A 85 -1.89 -1.95 7.53
N LYS A 86 -0.98 -1.09 7.07
CA LYS A 86 0.43 -1.45 6.87
C LYS A 86 1.23 -0.87 8.04
N PRO A 87 1.81 -1.68 8.94
CA PRO A 87 2.73 -1.15 9.93
C PRO A 87 3.87 -0.47 9.18
N GLN A 88 4.09 0.81 9.48
CA GLN A 88 5.26 1.53 9.01
C GLN A 88 6.48 0.74 9.48
N GLN A 89 7.19 0.09 8.55
CA GLN A 89 8.56 -0.31 8.83
C GLN A 89 9.29 0.99 9.12
N GLN A 90 9.61 1.21 10.40
CA GLN A 90 10.61 2.19 10.78
C GLN A 90 11.87 1.78 10.01
N GLN A 91 12.10 2.45 8.87
CA GLN A 91 13.43 2.49 8.30
C GLN A 91 14.28 3.06 9.42
N ALA A 92 15.04 2.18 10.09
CA ALA A 92 16.11 2.59 10.96
C ALA A 92 16.93 3.57 10.13
N ARG A 93 16.81 4.87 10.47
CA ARG A 93 17.70 5.89 9.96
C ARG A 93 19.08 5.49 10.45
N GLN A 94 19.82 4.74 9.63
CA GLN A 94 21.26 4.65 9.77
C GLN A 94 21.79 6.06 9.49
N GLN A 95 21.77 6.90 10.52
CA GLN A 95 22.60 8.09 10.57
C GLN A 95 24.03 7.59 10.54
N SER A 96 24.63 7.66 9.36
CA SER A 96 26.08 7.68 9.20
C SER A 96 26.60 8.96 9.86
N SER A 97 26.79 8.93 11.18
CA SER A 97 27.66 9.86 11.88
C SER A 97 29.00 9.17 12.10
N THR A 98 29.80 9.08 11.04
CA THR A 98 31.25 8.93 11.19
C THR A 98 31.75 10.18 11.90
N PRO A 99 32.33 10.10 13.10
CA PRO A 99 33.03 11.24 13.68
C PRO A 99 34.30 11.43 12.86
N ASN A 100 34.42 12.59 12.23
CA ASN A 100 35.64 13.04 11.58
C ASN A 100 36.70 13.35 12.66
N PHE A 101 37.33 12.31 13.21
CA PHE A 101 38.58 12.47 13.93
C PHE A 101 39.69 12.64 12.90
N GLY A 102 40.45 13.72 13.10
CA GLY A 102 41.45 14.20 12.19
C GLY A 102 42.30 13.10 11.60
N ARG A 103 42.55 13.26 10.30
CA ARG A 103 43.84 12.94 9.70
C ARG A 103 44.94 13.21 10.72
N ASP A 104 45.66 12.16 11.12
CA ASP A 104 47.09 12.07 10.88
C ASP A 104 47.51 10.60 10.90
N SER A 105 48.04 10.21 9.75
CA SER A 105 48.80 9.02 9.37
C SER A 105 49.55 8.25 10.47
N ASP A 106 49.26 6.94 10.61
CA ASP A 106 50.31 5.90 10.58
C ASP A 106 49.72 4.47 10.41
N PRO A 107 50.17 3.63 9.46
CA PRO A 107 49.50 2.37 9.11
C PRO A 107 50.03 1.12 9.85
N LEU A 108 50.73 1.25 11.00
CA LEU A 108 51.50 0.12 11.57
C LEU A 108 51.39 -0.12 13.10
N SER A 109 50.44 0.48 13.82
CA SER A 109 50.31 0.20 15.27
C SER A 109 49.26 -0.86 15.57
N SER A 110 49.70 -2.12 15.65
CA SER A 110 48.98 -3.22 16.31
C SER A 110 48.71 -2.94 17.80
N ASN A 111 47.68 -3.61 18.31
CA ASN A 111 47.34 -3.90 19.71
C ASN A 111 46.79 -2.76 20.57
N SER A 112 45.47 -2.79 20.82
CA SER A 112 44.96 -3.30 22.11
C SER A 112 43.42 -3.35 22.14
N PRO A 113 42.82 -4.39 22.77
CA PRO A 113 41.38 -4.55 22.91
C PRO A 113 40.80 -3.49 23.85
N MET A 114 39.51 -3.16 23.67
CA MET A 114 38.82 -2.16 24.49
C MET A 114 38.96 -2.46 26.00
N ASP A 115 39.61 -1.55 26.73
CA ASP A 115 39.61 -1.53 28.19
C ASP A 115 38.19 -1.19 28.67
N LEU A 116 37.42 -2.21 29.02
CA LEU A 116 36.19 -2.07 29.79
C LEU A 116 36.59 -1.98 31.27
N ASN A 117 36.51 -0.78 31.85
CA ASN A 117 36.67 -0.60 33.28
C ASN A 117 35.50 -1.28 34.03
N SER A 118 35.82 -2.10 35.02
CA SER A 118 34.85 -2.80 35.88
C SER A 118 33.96 -1.86 36.71
N ASP A 119 34.27 -0.57 36.75
CA ASP A 119 33.48 0.45 37.42
C ASP A 119 32.25 0.91 36.60
N ASP A 120 32.15 0.54 35.32
CA ASP A 120 31.07 0.92 34.40
C ASP A 120 30.00 -0.19 34.23
N LEU A 121 30.03 -1.23 35.08
CA LEU A 121 29.02 -2.28 35.13
C LEU A 121 28.19 -2.16 36.42
N PRO A 122 26.86 -1.94 36.34
CA PRO A 122 26.02 -1.94 37.52
C PRO A 122 25.69 -3.38 37.94
N PHE A 123 26.52 -3.89 38.86
CA PHE A 123 26.49 -5.19 39.55
C PHE A 123 27.03 -6.41 38.80
#